data_AF-A0AAJ7BTG3-F1
#
_entry.id   AF-A0AAJ7BTG3-F1
#
_cell.length_a   1.000
_cell.length_b   1.000
_cell.length_c   1.000
_cell.angle_alpha   90.00
_cell.angle_beta   90.00
_cell.angle_gamma   90.00
#
_symmetry.space_group_name_H-M   'P 1'
#
loop_
_entity.id
_entity.type
_entity.pdbx_description
1 polymer ?
#
loop_
_entity_poly.entity_id
_entity_poly.type
_entity_poly.pdbx_seq_one_letter_code
_entity_poly.pdbx_strand_id
1 'polypeptide(L)'
;MRICRFTQSSAVDHLQRMMERLTLFSFLFISLTINNANIVSSARQENLELILDIIAVIQSHNIFLFNGVNGTNNWNTLQWMFRQCSKRGLATAVLTIPKLPEVMQFHYTDFQRPVFVIFLSSILDELELARATKVVNVAFPIWLLLCENDSRLCDPQFHGSNLPNPLGLTFNTEMLMTTPNDGIIFEVYGLEDKAITRKWATWDLGNGLSQLHYNSIYDRRNNLRGTTLVVTIVNDLPFVGYKDGQLEGYFGELMNELSHELNFRMRVYLATDNAYGTWDPETDNWSGMIGYLVNGWAEIGVGGFTITTTRMKDVDFSRGVLSSMDRLFLKISNRATIHWTAYLRIFILEGWNCIGTITLLACAFLTLSRLSRVKSSFFNSLLKNYLRVLRIYCLQGSLDLPRELSNRIAYFVIFLSAWVFNAVYSAFLISIIALPEYNIPFSDMNQFINDNSYKLTVVAKSAEYDLFAISMNQTSRHMWTKMEEDALLPTSLKEAIQKVCNQKIGFYVTDALNSILGDDIPCHIASLESGHKNSLAFGISQNSPYKGLINYQSLFQAPEIRGQGNPEST
;
A
#
# COMPACT_ATOMS: atom_id res chain seq x y z
N MET A 1 31.23 -118.82 14.92
CA MET A 1 32.01 -117.69 14.39
C MET A 1 31.04 -116.56 14.04
N ARG A 2 31.25 -115.39 14.62
CA ARG A 2 30.32 -114.24 14.62
C ARG A 2 30.39 -113.47 13.30
N ILE A 3 29.23 -113.17 12.74
CA ILE A 3 29.03 -112.29 11.58
C ILE A 3 28.98 -110.84 12.11
N CYS A 4 29.95 -110.01 11.72
CA CYS A 4 29.96 -108.57 12.00
C CYS A 4 29.15 -107.83 10.92
N ARG A 5 28.00 -107.26 11.30
CA ARG A 5 27.31 -106.19 10.57
C ARG A 5 28.06 -104.87 10.82
N PHE A 6 28.57 -104.25 9.76
CA PHE A 6 29.03 -102.87 9.80
C PHE A 6 27.82 -101.94 9.92
N THR A 7 27.84 -101.06 10.92
CA THR A 7 26.76 -100.11 11.25
C THR A 7 26.84 -98.86 10.37
N GLN A 8 25.83 -98.66 9.54
CA GLN A 8 25.62 -97.54 8.62
C GLN A 8 25.12 -96.25 9.32
N SER A 9 25.42 -96.03 10.61
CA SER A 9 24.77 -95.00 11.43
C SER A 9 25.61 -93.74 11.69
N SER A 10 26.94 -93.76 11.63
CA SER A 10 27.74 -92.58 12.01
C SER A 10 27.91 -91.53 10.91
N ALA A 11 27.84 -91.93 9.62
CA ALA A 11 27.95 -91.00 8.50
C ALA A 11 26.66 -90.18 8.30
N VAL A 12 25.49 -90.77 8.61
CA VAL A 12 24.18 -90.11 8.50
C VAL A 12 24.02 -89.06 9.60
N ASP A 13 24.42 -89.37 10.85
CA ASP A 13 24.37 -88.41 11.96
C ASP A 13 25.28 -87.19 11.73
N HIS A 14 26.43 -87.37 11.08
CA HIS A 14 27.37 -86.27 10.82
C HIS A 14 26.90 -85.35 9.68
N LEU A 15 26.24 -85.90 8.65
CA LEU A 15 25.58 -85.16 7.57
C LEU A 15 24.33 -84.44 8.07
N GLN A 16 23.57 -85.05 8.98
CA GLN A 16 22.36 -84.46 9.55
C GLN A 16 22.68 -83.26 10.45
N ARG A 17 23.73 -83.34 11.28
CA ARG A 17 24.21 -82.19 12.07
C ARG A 17 24.83 -81.06 11.22
N MET A 18 25.43 -81.38 10.07
CA MET A 18 25.90 -80.36 9.12
C MET A 18 24.72 -79.67 8.40
N MET A 19 23.71 -80.42 7.98
CA MET A 19 22.48 -79.85 7.39
C MET A 19 21.73 -78.98 8.39
N GLU A 20 21.58 -79.40 9.65
CA GLU A 20 20.93 -78.60 10.70
C GLU A 20 21.68 -77.29 10.98
N ARG A 21 23.01 -77.30 10.93
CA ARG A 21 23.81 -76.07 11.08
C ARG A 21 23.72 -75.15 9.87
N LEU A 22 23.64 -75.69 8.65
CA LEU A 22 23.45 -74.92 7.42
C LEU A 22 22.03 -74.33 7.32
N THR A 23 21.00 -75.08 7.73
CA THR A 23 19.63 -74.57 7.77
C THR A 23 19.48 -73.48 8.83
N LEU A 24 20.06 -73.66 10.03
CA LEU A 24 20.09 -72.60 11.05
C LEU A 24 20.84 -71.35 10.59
N PHE A 25 21.98 -71.49 9.90
CA PHE A 25 22.70 -70.35 9.34
C PHE A 25 21.87 -69.64 8.26
N SER A 26 21.22 -70.39 7.37
CA SER A 26 20.35 -69.82 6.34
C SER A 26 19.12 -69.12 6.95
N PHE A 27 18.51 -69.67 8.00
CA PHE A 27 17.40 -69.05 8.71
C PHE A 27 17.82 -67.78 9.47
N LEU A 28 18.99 -67.78 10.12
CA LEU A 28 19.54 -66.58 10.76
C LEU A 28 19.87 -65.51 9.71
N PHE A 29 20.45 -65.89 8.58
CA PHE A 29 20.78 -64.95 7.50
C PHE A 29 19.51 -64.39 6.84
N ILE A 30 18.51 -65.24 6.57
CA ILE A 30 17.20 -64.82 6.05
C ILE A 30 16.49 -63.92 7.06
N SER A 31 16.49 -64.27 8.36
CA SER A 31 15.89 -63.44 9.40
C SER A 31 16.59 -62.09 9.55
N LEU A 32 17.93 -62.03 9.52
CA LEU A 32 18.71 -60.78 9.53
C LEU A 32 18.46 -59.92 8.30
N THR A 33 18.38 -60.52 7.11
CA THR A 33 18.08 -59.79 5.87
C THR A 33 16.64 -59.28 5.83
N ILE A 34 15.67 -60.04 6.34
CA ILE A 34 14.26 -59.61 6.46
C ILE A 34 14.13 -58.49 7.49
N ASN A 35 14.81 -58.58 8.64
CA ASN A 35 14.77 -57.51 9.64
C ASN A 35 15.40 -56.22 9.10
N ASN A 36 16.55 -56.31 8.43
CA ASN A 36 17.16 -55.13 7.80
C ASN A 36 16.29 -54.56 6.67
N ALA A 37 15.64 -55.40 5.87
CA ALA A 37 14.71 -54.96 4.83
C ALA A 37 13.46 -54.26 5.42
N ASN A 38 12.94 -54.78 6.53
CA ASN A 38 11.80 -54.20 7.24
C ASN A 38 12.14 -52.83 7.85
N ILE A 39 13.31 -52.70 8.49
CA ILE A 39 13.80 -51.43 9.07
C ILE A 39 14.03 -50.37 7.98
N VAL A 40 14.60 -50.76 6.84
CA VAL A 40 14.77 -49.84 5.70
C VAL A 40 13.43 -49.49 5.04
N SER A 41 12.44 -50.38 5.07
CA SER A 41 11.10 -50.10 4.55
C SER A 41 10.30 -49.15 5.44
N SER A 42 10.46 -49.21 6.77
CA SER A 42 9.75 -48.34 7.71
C SER A 42 10.24 -46.90 7.63
N ALA A 43 11.56 -46.68 7.61
CA ALA A 43 12.14 -45.33 7.50
C ALA A 43 11.78 -44.63 6.17
N ARG A 44 11.65 -45.39 5.07
CA ARG A 44 11.19 -44.85 3.78
C ARG A 44 9.71 -44.44 3.80
N GLN A 45 8.88 -45.18 4.54
CA GLN A 45 7.47 -44.88 4.70
C GLN A 45 7.28 -43.63 5.58
N GLU A 46 8.07 -43.50 6.66
CA GLU A 46 8.08 -42.33 7.54
C GLU A 46 8.35 -41.03 6.76
N ASN A 47 9.45 -40.99 6.01
CA ASN A 47 9.81 -39.81 5.21
C ASN A 47 8.73 -39.44 4.18
N LEU A 48 8.07 -40.44 3.57
CA LEU A 48 7.00 -40.19 2.60
C LEU A 48 5.76 -39.57 3.27
N GLU A 49 5.28 -40.12 4.39
CA GLU A 49 4.10 -39.56 5.05
C GLU A 49 4.38 -38.17 5.62
N LEU A 50 5.57 -37.92 6.17
CA LEU A 50 6.03 -36.59 6.58
C LEU A 50 5.95 -35.56 5.45
N ILE A 51 6.51 -35.88 4.28
CA ILE A 51 6.49 -34.99 3.12
C ILE A 51 5.04 -34.71 2.69
N LEU A 52 4.19 -35.73 2.69
CA LEU A 52 2.80 -35.59 2.26
C LEU A 52 1.98 -34.75 3.24
N ASP A 53 2.20 -34.89 4.55
CA ASP A 53 1.56 -34.04 5.56
C ASP A 53 1.98 -32.57 5.43
N ILE A 54 3.27 -32.32 5.22
CA ILE A 54 3.81 -30.96 5.01
C ILE A 54 3.23 -30.35 3.73
N ILE A 55 3.16 -31.12 2.65
CA ILE A 55 2.62 -30.66 1.36
C ILE A 55 1.12 -30.40 1.45
N ALA A 56 0.38 -31.21 2.20
CA ALA A 56 -1.05 -30.99 2.45
C ALA A 56 -1.30 -29.65 3.14
N VAL A 57 -0.41 -29.24 4.06
CA VAL A 57 -0.45 -27.91 4.70
C VAL A 57 -0.09 -26.80 3.72
N ILE A 58 0.95 -26.98 2.91
CA ILE A 58 1.45 -25.96 1.99
C ILE A 58 0.51 -25.76 0.79
N GLN A 59 -0.35 -26.74 0.49
CA GLN A 59 -1.29 -26.74 -0.64
C GLN A 59 -0.59 -26.62 -2.02
N SER A 60 0.62 -27.16 -2.16
CA SER A 60 1.34 -27.19 -3.44
C SER A 60 1.17 -28.52 -4.17
N HIS A 61 1.13 -28.46 -5.50
CA HIS A 61 0.87 -29.60 -6.38
C HIS A 61 2.10 -30.03 -7.20
N ASN A 62 3.14 -29.19 -7.24
CA ASN A 62 4.37 -29.42 -8.00
C ASN A 62 5.54 -29.67 -7.06
N ILE A 63 6.06 -30.90 -7.07
CA ILE A 63 7.05 -31.37 -6.12
C ILE A 63 8.29 -31.84 -6.87
N PHE A 64 9.46 -31.33 -6.50
CA PHE A 64 10.73 -31.78 -7.05
C PHE A 64 11.52 -32.46 -5.95
N LEU A 65 11.87 -33.73 -6.19
CA LEU A 65 12.68 -34.54 -5.30
C LEU A 65 14.13 -34.49 -5.80
N PHE A 66 15.03 -33.90 -5.01
CA PHE A 66 16.44 -33.80 -5.34
C PHE A 66 17.25 -34.86 -4.63
N ASN A 67 18.05 -35.59 -5.40
CA ASN A 67 19.03 -36.54 -4.89
C ASN A 67 20.38 -35.85 -4.66
N GLY A 68 21.05 -36.25 -3.58
CA GLY A 68 22.44 -35.88 -3.29
C GLY A 68 23.44 -36.44 -4.28
N VAL A 69 24.67 -35.94 -4.21
CA VAL A 69 25.78 -36.16 -5.17
C VAL A 69 26.25 -37.62 -5.17
N ASN A 70 26.27 -38.24 -3.99
CA ASN A 70 26.69 -39.63 -3.79
C ASN A 70 25.51 -40.63 -3.77
N GLY A 71 24.32 -40.22 -4.23
CA GLY A 71 23.06 -40.91 -4.02
C GLY A 71 22.81 -42.17 -4.86
N THR A 72 23.79 -43.07 -5.06
CA THR A 72 23.55 -44.38 -5.67
C THR A 72 22.64 -45.28 -4.81
N ASN A 73 22.61 -45.06 -3.49
CA ASN A 73 21.78 -45.85 -2.56
C ASN A 73 20.35 -45.30 -2.39
N ASN A 74 20.10 -44.01 -2.66
CA ASN A 74 18.79 -43.37 -2.45
C ASN A 74 17.94 -43.28 -3.73
N TRP A 75 18.49 -43.58 -4.91
CA TRP A 75 17.72 -43.54 -6.17
C TRP A 75 16.50 -44.47 -6.16
N ASN A 76 16.65 -45.68 -5.61
CA ASN A 76 15.55 -46.64 -5.48
C ASN A 76 14.44 -46.13 -4.56
N THR A 77 14.80 -45.42 -3.49
CA THR A 77 13.86 -44.77 -2.57
C THR A 77 13.10 -43.66 -3.28
N LEU A 78 13.80 -42.76 -3.98
CA LEU A 78 13.21 -41.65 -4.72
C LEU A 78 12.28 -42.12 -5.85
N GLN A 79 12.68 -43.16 -6.59
CA GLN A 79 11.84 -43.78 -7.61
C GLN A 79 10.58 -44.42 -7.03
N TRP A 80 10.70 -45.05 -5.85
CA TRP A 80 9.54 -45.57 -5.14
C TRP A 80 8.62 -44.43 -4.67
N MET A 81 9.16 -43.36 -4.09
CA MET A 81 8.39 -42.19 -3.65
C MET A 81 7.67 -41.51 -4.82
N PHE A 82 8.36 -41.31 -5.94
CA PHE A 82 7.77 -40.81 -7.19
C PHE A 82 6.55 -41.64 -7.61
N ARG A 83 6.65 -42.98 -7.59
CA ARG A 83 5.52 -43.86 -7.89
C ARG A 83 4.36 -43.69 -6.90
N GLN A 84 4.64 -43.50 -5.62
CA GLN A 84 3.60 -43.29 -4.62
C GLN A 84 2.92 -41.92 -4.77
N CYS A 85 3.68 -40.86 -5.00
CA CYS A 85 3.13 -39.53 -5.27
C CYS A 85 2.28 -39.52 -6.56
N SER A 86 2.74 -40.19 -7.61
CA SER A 86 2.00 -40.35 -8.86
C SER A 86 0.67 -41.08 -8.67
N LYS A 87 0.63 -42.15 -7.84
CA LYS A 87 -0.63 -42.82 -7.46
C LYS A 87 -1.61 -41.92 -6.71
N ARG A 88 -1.11 -40.94 -5.95
CA ARG A 88 -1.91 -39.94 -5.23
C ARG A 88 -2.24 -38.71 -6.09
N GLY A 89 -1.87 -38.70 -7.38
CA GLY A 89 -2.18 -37.62 -8.33
C GLY A 89 -1.29 -36.37 -8.21
N LEU A 90 -0.15 -36.46 -7.53
CA LEU A 90 0.78 -35.35 -7.33
C LEU A 90 1.82 -35.28 -8.47
N ALA A 91 2.02 -34.09 -9.05
CA ALA A 91 3.04 -33.87 -10.06
C ALA A 91 4.42 -33.87 -9.38
N THR A 92 5.19 -34.92 -9.64
CA THR A 92 6.53 -35.11 -9.06
C THR A 92 7.59 -35.22 -10.15
N ALA A 93 8.79 -34.74 -9.87
CA ALA A 93 9.97 -34.98 -10.70
C ALA A 93 11.18 -35.30 -9.83
N VAL A 94 12.04 -36.22 -10.28
CA VAL A 94 13.27 -36.60 -9.57
C VAL A 94 14.47 -36.02 -10.31
N LEU A 95 15.28 -35.26 -9.60
CA LEU A 95 16.41 -34.51 -10.14
C LEU A 95 17.64 -34.65 -9.24
N THR A 96 18.78 -34.12 -9.68
CA THR A 96 20.01 -34.03 -8.89
C THR A 96 20.28 -32.57 -8.54
N ILE A 97 20.90 -32.30 -7.39
CA ILE A 97 21.22 -30.92 -6.93
C ILE A 97 21.93 -30.08 -8.01
N PRO A 98 22.89 -30.61 -8.80
CA PRO A 98 23.53 -29.84 -9.87
C PRO A 98 22.58 -29.27 -10.94
N LYS A 99 21.41 -29.90 -11.17
CA LYS A 99 20.42 -29.44 -12.16
C LYS A 99 19.48 -28.36 -11.63
N LEU A 100 19.61 -27.98 -10.37
CA LEU A 100 18.73 -27.01 -9.71
C LEU A 100 18.68 -25.64 -10.42
N PRO A 101 19.81 -25.05 -10.90
CA PRO A 101 19.76 -23.79 -11.64
C PRO A 101 18.97 -23.85 -12.95
N GLU A 102 19.06 -24.96 -13.70
CA GLU A 102 18.35 -25.16 -14.97
C GLU A 102 16.82 -25.20 -14.74
N VAL A 103 16.41 -25.90 -13.69
CA VAL A 103 14.99 -26.07 -13.33
C VAL A 103 14.39 -24.76 -12.85
N MET A 104 15.15 -23.95 -12.12
CA MET A 104 14.70 -22.64 -11.68
C MET A 104 14.49 -21.68 -12.84
N GLN A 105 15.39 -21.65 -13.83
CA GLN A 105 15.21 -20.80 -15.01
C GLN A 105 13.92 -21.10 -15.78
N PHE A 106 13.54 -22.37 -15.90
CA PHE A 106 12.36 -22.78 -16.64
C PHE A 106 11.04 -22.47 -15.90
N HIS A 107 11.02 -22.62 -14.57
CA HIS A 107 9.78 -22.49 -13.79
C HIS A 107 9.50 -21.09 -13.25
N TYR A 108 10.42 -20.13 -13.38
CA TYR A 108 10.13 -18.73 -13.02
C TYR A 108 8.95 -18.13 -13.80
N THR A 109 8.62 -18.68 -14.98
CA THR A 109 7.56 -18.19 -15.85
C THR A 109 6.19 -18.82 -15.60
N ASP A 110 6.13 -19.96 -14.91
CA ASP A 110 4.87 -20.67 -14.60
C ASP A 110 4.44 -20.35 -13.16
N PHE A 111 3.25 -19.77 -13.02
CA PHE A 111 2.76 -19.08 -11.80
C PHE A 111 2.59 -19.91 -10.51
N GLN A 112 3.06 -21.16 -10.43
CA GLN A 112 2.94 -22.00 -9.23
C GLN A 112 4.29 -22.25 -8.55
N ARG A 113 4.42 -21.80 -7.30
CA ARG A 113 5.62 -22.03 -6.47
C ARG A 113 5.84 -23.53 -6.24
N PRO A 114 6.99 -24.08 -6.69
CA PRO A 114 7.28 -25.50 -6.51
C PRO A 114 7.80 -25.79 -5.09
N VAL A 115 7.59 -27.02 -4.64
CA VAL A 115 8.20 -27.54 -3.41
C VAL A 115 9.44 -28.35 -3.76
N PHE A 116 10.58 -27.94 -3.21
CA PHE A 116 11.87 -28.61 -3.42
C PHE A 116 12.20 -29.44 -2.19
N VAL A 117 12.13 -30.76 -2.33
CA VAL A 117 12.51 -31.71 -1.28
C VAL A 117 13.93 -32.17 -1.54
N ILE A 118 14.84 -31.90 -0.62
CA ILE A 118 16.27 -32.22 -0.75
C ILE A 118 16.68 -33.12 0.39
N PHE A 119 17.26 -34.26 0.03
CA PHE A 119 17.83 -35.20 0.99
C PHE A 119 19.31 -34.84 1.22
N LEU A 120 19.63 -34.41 2.42
CA LEU A 120 21.00 -34.07 2.83
C LEU A 120 21.58 -35.22 3.64
N SER A 121 22.40 -36.04 2.96
CA SER A 121 23.03 -37.22 3.54
C SER A 121 24.50 -37.00 3.90
N SER A 122 25.14 -36.00 3.30
CA SER A 122 26.57 -35.76 3.45
C SER A 122 26.92 -34.28 3.39
N ILE A 123 28.09 -33.91 3.92
CA ILE A 123 28.65 -32.56 3.81
C ILE A 123 28.88 -32.12 2.35
N LEU A 124 29.06 -33.06 1.43
CA LEU A 124 29.19 -32.76 0.00
C LEU A 124 27.86 -32.25 -0.58
N ASP A 125 26.73 -32.82 -0.14
CA ASP A 125 25.40 -32.36 -0.55
C ASP A 125 25.12 -30.94 -0.05
N GLU A 126 25.56 -30.61 1.17
CA GLU A 126 25.46 -29.26 1.74
C GLU A 126 26.26 -28.23 0.93
N LEU A 127 27.52 -28.57 0.57
CA LEU A 127 28.39 -27.70 -0.21
C LEU A 127 27.87 -27.47 -1.63
N GLU A 128 27.31 -28.51 -2.26
CA GLU A 128 26.70 -28.37 -3.57
C GLU A 128 25.41 -27.56 -3.52
N LEU A 129 24.57 -27.78 -2.50
CA LEU A 129 23.38 -26.97 -2.30
C LEU A 129 23.75 -25.50 -2.08
N ALA A 130 24.74 -25.22 -1.23
CA ALA A 130 25.25 -23.87 -1.00
C ALA A 130 25.83 -23.22 -2.26
N ARG A 131 26.41 -24.02 -3.17
CA ARG A 131 26.88 -23.52 -4.48
C ARG A 131 25.71 -23.20 -5.40
N ALA A 132 24.70 -24.08 -5.44
CA ALA A 132 23.53 -23.90 -6.29
C ALA A 132 22.67 -22.71 -5.84
N THR A 133 22.42 -22.56 -4.54
CA THR A 133 21.57 -21.51 -3.97
C THR A 133 22.14 -20.10 -4.17
N LYS A 134 23.46 -19.96 -4.32
CA LYS A 134 24.11 -18.67 -4.62
C LYS A 134 23.81 -18.13 -6.02
N VAL A 135 23.39 -18.99 -6.95
CA VAL A 135 23.16 -18.62 -8.36
C VAL A 135 21.66 -18.48 -8.67
N VAL A 136 20.79 -18.98 -7.80
CA VAL A 136 19.34 -18.93 -7.96
C VAL A 136 18.70 -18.00 -6.95
N ASN A 137 17.55 -17.42 -7.30
CA ASN A 137 16.75 -16.71 -6.31
C ASN A 137 16.01 -17.72 -5.41
N VAL A 138 16.56 -17.87 -4.21
CA VAL A 138 16.17 -18.82 -3.16
C VAL A 138 14.78 -18.54 -2.56
N ALA A 139 14.23 -17.33 -2.73
CA ALA A 139 12.97 -16.94 -2.10
C ALA A 139 11.71 -17.42 -2.84
N PHE A 140 11.85 -17.90 -4.07
CA PHE A 140 10.72 -18.29 -4.90
C PHE A 140 10.13 -19.67 -4.52
N PRO A 141 10.90 -20.77 -4.52
CA PRO A 141 10.38 -22.08 -4.14
C PRO A 141 10.28 -22.24 -2.62
N ILE A 142 9.50 -23.24 -2.18
CA ILE A 142 9.46 -23.67 -0.79
C ILE A 142 10.42 -24.85 -0.63
N TRP A 143 11.37 -24.74 0.30
CA TRP A 143 12.42 -25.74 0.49
C TRP A 143 12.07 -26.66 1.66
N LEU A 144 12.22 -27.96 1.46
CA LEU A 144 12.12 -28.99 2.49
C LEU A 144 13.42 -29.77 2.53
N LEU A 145 14.25 -29.49 3.53
CA LEU A 145 15.52 -30.17 3.76
C LEU A 145 15.31 -31.33 4.74
N LEU A 146 15.51 -32.54 4.24
CA LEU A 146 15.45 -33.77 5.03
C LEU A 146 16.87 -34.19 5.38
N CYS A 147 17.21 -34.03 6.65
CA CYS A 147 18.55 -34.29 7.13
C CYS A 147 18.72 -35.73 7.63
N GLU A 148 19.81 -36.37 7.20
CA GLU A 148 20.29 -37.64 7.75
C GLU A 148 21.55 -37.40 8.61
N ASN A 149 21.90 -38.39 9.45
CA ASN A 149 22.76 -38.28 10.64
C ASN A 149 24.16 -37.62 10.47
N ASP A 150 24.67 -37.42 9.25
CA ASP A 150 26.04 -36.93 8.98
C ASP A 150 26.11 -35.45 8.54
N SER A 151 25.01 -34.70 8.62
CA SER A 151 24.92 -33.29 8.17
C SER A 151 25.18 -32.29 9.32
N ARG A 152 26.06 -31.30 9.08
CA ARG A 152 26.39 -30.24 10.06
C ARG A 152 25.31 -29.17 10.14
N LEU A 153 24.60 -28.92 9.03
CA LEU A 153 23.47 -27.99 9.00
C LEU A 153 22.31 -28.44 9.91
N CYS A 154 22.27 -29.74 10.23
CA CYS A 154 21.16 -30.38 10.90
C CYS A 154 21.50 -30.89 12.30
N ASP A 155 22.66 -30.51 12.82
CA ASP A 155 23.05 -30.83 14.19
C ASP A 155 22.21 -29.96 15.17
N PRO A 156 21.48 -30.58 16.11
CA PRO A 156 20.60 -29.88 17.04
C PRO A 156 21.32 -28.86 17.94
N GLN A 157 22.63 -28.95 18.14
CA GLN A 157 23.41 -27.94 18.87
C GLN A 157 23.54 -26.61 18.11
N PHE A 158 23.30 -26.60 16.80
CA PHE A 158 23.26 -25.39 16.01
C PHE A 158 21.91 -24.66 16.10
N HIS A 159 20.85 -25.33 16.58
CA HIS A 159 19.50 -24.77 16.67
C HIS A 159 19.35 -23.90 17.93
N GLY A 160 19.83 -22.67 17.85
CA GLY A 160 19.74 -21.68 18.93
C GLY A 160 20.74 -20.53 18.81
N SER A 161 21.73 -20.64 17.93
CA SER A 161 22.75 -19.62 17.69
C SER A 161 22.60 -18.97 16.31
N ASN A 162 23.06 -17.72 16.19
CA ASN A 162 23.14 -17.02 14.90
C ASN A 162 24.13 -17.78 14.00
N LEU A 163 23.62 -18.70 13.19
CA LEU A 163 24.42 -19.45 12.23
C LEU A 163 24.93 -18.51 11.14
N PRO A 164 26.13 -18.75 10.57
CA PRO A 164 26.47 -18.18 9.28
C PRO A 164 25.41 -18.60 8.25
N ASN A 165 25.22 -17.79 7.20
CA ASN A 165 24.26 -18.05 6.13
C ASN A 165 24.94 -18.65 4.88
N PRO A 166 25.39 -19.93 4.90
CA PRO A 166 26.14 -20.52 3.79
C PRO A 166 25.28 -20.68 2.53
N LEU A 167 23.96 -20.83 2.70
CA LEU A 167 22.99 -21.01 1.63
C LEU A 167 22.56 -19.69 0.98
N GLY A 168 22.97 -18.54 1.51
CA GLY A 168 22.55 -17.24 0.98
C GLY A 168 21.04 -16.99 1.11
N LEU A 169 20.42 -17.51 2.17
CA LEU A 169 19.01 -17.34 2.44
C LEU A 169 18.67 -15.87 2.64
N THR A 170 17.44 -15.51 2.29
CA THR A 170 16.89 -14.16 2.48
C THR A 170 15.72 -14.19 3.46
N PHE A 171 15.25 -13.02 3.89
CA PHE A 171 14.15 -12.91 4.86
C PHE A 171 12.84 -13.54 4.36
N ASN A 172 12.57 -13.50 3.05
CA ASN A 172 11.39 -14.08 2.42
C ASN A 172 11.57 -15.55 2.00
N THR A 173 12.73 -16.17 2.28
CA THR A 173 12.93 -17.59 1.98
C THR A 173 12.08 -18.45 2.91
N GLU A 174 11.35 -19.41 2.35
CA GLU A 174 10.58 -20.41 3.08
C GLU A 174 11.32 -21.74 3.02
N MET A 175 12.12 -22.02 4.05
CA MET A 175 12.86 -23.27 4.17
C MET A 175 12.46 -23.98 5.46
N LEU A 176 12.08 -25.24 5.33
CA LEU A 176 11.79 -26.15 6.42
C LEU A 176 12.89 -27.19 6.49
N MET A 177 13.38 -27.47 7.68
CA MET A 177 14.45 -28.42 7.93
C MET A 177 14.07 -29.37 9.05
N THR A 178 14.33 -30.65 8.85
CA THR A 178 13.99 -31.69 9.83
C THR A 178 15.23 -32.15 10.57
N THR A 179 15.14 -32.29 11.90
CA THR A 179 16.22 -32.90 12.69
C THR A 179 16.15 -34.42 12.67
N PRO A 180 17.29 -35.12 12.61
CA PRO A 180 17.29 -36.57 12.79
C PRO A 180 16.74 -36.96 14.17
N ASN A 181 15.89 -37.98 14.23
CA ASN A 181 15.38 -38.65 15.44
C ASN A 181 14.35 -37.90 16.33
N ASP A 182 14.34 -36.57 16.36
CA ASP A 182 13.47 -35.82 17.30
C ASP A 182 12.08 -35.45 16.72
N GLY A 183 11.83 -35.69 15.43
CA GLY A 183 10.55 -35.35 14.77
C GLY A 183 10.24 -33.84 14.75
N ILE A 184 11.23 -32.98 15.04
CA ILE A 184 11.06 -31.53 15.07
C ILE A 184 11.35 -30.95 13.68
N ILE A 185 10.47 -30.04 13.25
CA ILE A 185 10.62 -29.29 12.01
C ILE A 185 10.93 -27.83 12.36
N PHE A 186 12.04 -27.34 11.83
CA PHE A 186 12.49 -25.97 11.97
C PHE A 186 12.23 -25.17 10.71
N GLU A 187 11.71 -23.95 10.87
CA GLU A 187 11.71 -22.91 9.86
C GLU A 187 13.06 -22.20 9.87
N VAL A 188 13.68 -22.09 8.69
CA VAL A 188 14.98 -21.47 8.48
C VAL A 188 14.83 -20.34 7.46
N TYR A 189 15.36 -19.17 7.80
CA TYR A 189 15.39 -18.02 6.89
C TYR A 189 16.64 -17.17 7.14
N GLY A 190 16.99 -16.33 6.17
CA GLY A 190 18.18 -15.50 6.26
C GLY A 190 17.87 -14.09 6.74
N LEU A 191 18.81 -13.52 7.47
CA LEU A 191 18.80 -12.13 7.89
C LEU A 191 20.24 -11.62 7.80
N GLU A 192 20.54 -10.82 6.77
CA GLU A 192 21.92 -10.47 6.37
C GLU A 192 22.77 -11.76 6.21
N ASP A 193 23.93 -11.81 6.85
CA ASP A 193 24.88 -12.94 6.80
C ASP A 193 24.52 -14.08 7.76
N LYS A 194 23.36 -14.01 8.43
CA LYS A 194 22.96 -14.98 9.45
C LYS A 194 21.74 -15.79 9.05
N ALA A 195 21.76 -17.08 9.34
CA ALA A 195 20.58 -17.94 9.25
C ALA A 195 19.89 -18.02 10.62
N ILE A 196 18.58 -17.83 10.62
CA ILE A 196 17.73 -17.89 11.81
C ILE A 196 16.90 -19.16 11.73
N THR A 197 16.95 -19.96 12.80
CA THR A 197 16.15 -21.18 12.96
C THR A 197 15.06 -20.98 14.01
N ARG A 198 13.82 -21.37 13.71
CA ARG A 198 12.69 -21.33 14.64
C ARG A 198 11.93 -22.65 14.59
N LYS A 199 11.52 -23.18 15.76
CA LYS A 199 10.68 -24.38 15.82
C LYS A 199 9.30 -24.10 15.19
N TRP A 200 8.93 -24.85 14.16
CA TRP A 200 7.68 -24.64 13.41
C TRP A 200 6.61 -25.68 13.75
N ALA A 201 6.97 -26.96 13.73
CA ALA A 201 6.05 -28.06 13.97
C ALA A 201 6.77 -29.26 14.58
N THR A 202 5.98 -30.20 15.10
CA THR A 202 6.41 -31.53 15.51
C THR A 202 5.66 -32.57 14.69
N TRP A 203 6.33 -33.63 14.28
CA TRP A 203 5.76 -34.70 13.46
C TRP A 203 6.09 -36.06 14.05
N ASP A 204 5.05 -36.88 14.21
CA ASP A 204 5.13 -38.27 14.63
C ASP A 204 4.28 -39.13 13.70
N LEU A 205 4.72 -40.35 13.39
CA LEU A 205 3.97 -41.27 12.50
C LEU A 205 2.54 -41.56 13.02
N GLY A 206 2.32 -41.54 14.33
CA GLY A 206 1.01 -41.82 14.94
C GLY A 206 0.06 -40.61 14.99
N ASN A 207 0.60 -39.41 15.21
CA ASN A 207 -0.21 -38.19 15.43
C ASN A 207 -0.22 -37.26 14.22
N GLY A 208 0.60 -37.54 13.20
CA GLY A 208 0.80 -36.68 12.03
C GLY A 208 1.50 -35.37 12.37
N LEU A 209 1.37 -34.39 11.49
CA LEU A 209 1.94 -33.06 11.67
C LEU A 209 1.14 -32.23 12.70
N SER A 210 1.81 -31.83 13.77
CA SER A 210 1.30 -30.90 14.79
C SER A 210 1.98 -29.54 14.66
N GLN A 211 1.26 -28.58 14.09
CA GLN A 211 1.76 -27.22 13.93
C GLN A 211 1.77 -26.48 15.27
N LEU A 212 2.88 -25.82 15.59
CA LEU A 212 2.98 -25.00 16.80
C LEU A 212 2.44 -23.58 16.57
N HIS A 213 2.43 -23.12 15.33
CA HIS A 213 2.01 -21.77 14.97
C HIS A 213 1.16 -21.81 13.69
N TYR A 214 -0.06 -21.28 13.76
CA TYR A 214 -0.99 -21.16 12.63
C TYR A 214 -0.95 -19.78 11.95
N ASN A 215 -0.23 -18.82 12.52
CA ASN A 215 -0.20 -17.43 12.07
C ASN A 215 0.58 -17.27 10.76
N SER A 216 0.45 -16.12 10.10
CA SER A 216 1.18 -15.83 8.86
C SER A 216 2.70 -15.84 9.06
N ILE A 217 3.46 -15.97 7.98
CA ILE A 217 4.93 -15.92 8.03
C ILE A 217 5.41 -14.62 8.71
N TYR A 218 4.77 -13.50 8.41
CA TYR A 218 5.16 -12.19 8.92
C TYR A 218 4.81 -11.99 10.41
N ASP A 219 3.74 -12.62 10.90
CA ASP A 219 3.46 -12.66 12.35
C ASP A 219 4.57 -13.39 13.12
N ARG A 220 5.07 -14.48 12.55
CA ARG A 220 6.14 -15.28 13.16
C ARG A 220 7.51 -14.62 13.01
N ARG A 221 7.71 -13.80 11.97
CA ARG A 221 8.96 -13.11 11.64
C ARG A 221 8.85 -11.61 11.88
N ASN A 222 8.38 -11.21 13.07
CA ASN A 222 8.13 -9.81 13.42
C ASN A 222 9.33 -9.05 14.05
N ASN A 223 10.54 -9.61 13.99
CA ASN A 223 11.72 -8.99 14.61
C ASN A 223 12.97 -9.19 13.73
N LEU A 224 13.56 -8.08 13.30
CA LEU A 224 14.73 -7.98 12.44
C LEU A 224 16.04 -7.84 13.22
N ARG A 225 16.04 -8.12 14.52
CA ARG A 225 17.22 -8.33 15.39
C ARG A 225 18.33 -7.27 15.29
N GLY A 226 17.97 -6.02 15.05
CA GLY A 226 18.91 -4.89 14.95
C GLY A 226 19.68 -4.81 13.63
N THR A 227 19.22 -5.49 12.56
CA THR A 227 19.73 -5.30 11.19
C THR A 227 19.70 -3.84 10.78
N THR A 228 20.63 -3.43 9.92
CA THR A 228 20.71 -2.03 9.49
C THR A 228 20.16 -1.88 8.08
N LEU A 229 19.00 -1.27 7.94
CA LEU A 229 18.41 -0.97 6.63
C LEU A 229 18.84 0.43 6.16
N VAL A 230 19.18 0.53 4.88
CA VAL A 230 19.58 1.81 4.28
C VAL A 230 18.36 2.51 3.71
N VAL A 231 18.07 3.69 4.25
CA VAL A 231 16.89 4.48 3.91
C VAL A 231 17.31 5.76 3.19
N THR A 232 16.70 6.04 2.04
CA THR A 232 16.86 7.31 1.34
C THR A 232 15.65 8.21 1.54
N ILE A 233 15.90 9.51 1.69
CA ILE A 233 14.85 10.53 1.86
C ILE A 233 15.11 11.76 1.00
N VAL A 234 14.06 12.56 0.84
CA VAL A 234 14.14 13.98 0.47
C VAL A 234 13.74 14.83 1.67
N ASN A 235 14.06 16.11 1.66
CA ASN A 235 13.54 17.07 2.61
C ASN A 235 12.33 17.76 1.97
N ASP A 236 11.14 17.22 2.25
CA ASP A 236 9.88 17.63 1.63
C ASP A 236 8.74 17.59 2.65
N LEU A 237 8.86 18.44 3.67
CA LEU A 237 7.83 18.59 4.70
C LEU A 237 6.50 19.05 4.08
N PRO A 238 5.36 18.49 4.53
CA PRO A 238 5.20 17.71 5.78
C PRO A 238 5.31 16.18 5.62
N PHE A 239 5.65 15.66 4.44
CA PHE A 239 5.67 14.21 4.21
C PHE A 239 6.88 13.55 4.84
N VAL A 240 8.06 14.15 4.66
CA VAL A 240 9.30 13.64 5.23
C VAL A 240 10.31 14.77 5.45
N GLY A 241 11.02 14.69 6.57
CA GLY A 241 12.16 15.52 6.89
C GLY A 241 13.16 14.75 7.74
N TYR A 242 14.31 15.35 8.01
CA TYR A 242 15.30 14.77 8.91
C TYR A 242 15.88 15.84 9.82
N LYS A 243 15.75 15.62 11.12
CA LYS A 243 16.18 16.57 12.14
C LYS A 243 16.66 15.83 13.38
N ASP A 244 17.77 16.28 13.95
CA ASP A 244 18.35 15.75 15.20
C ASP A 244 18.55 14.21 15.22
N GLY A 245 18.81 13.61 14.05
CA GLY A 245 19.04 12.18 13.92
C GLY A 245 17.78 11.34 13.69
N GLN A 246 16.59 11.96 13.67
CA GLN A 246 15.30 11.30 13.50
C GLN A 246 14.57 11.77 12.23
N LEU A 247 13.77 10.87 11.68
CA LEU A 247 12.86 11.21 10.58
C LEU A 247 11.65 11.96 11.14
N GLU A 248 11.27 13.05 10.49
CA GLU A 248 10.08 13.85 10.79
C GLU A 248 9.07 13.78 9.64
N GLY A 249 7.84 14.20 9.89
CA GLY A 249 6.76 14.20 8.90
C GLY A 249 6.04 12.85 8.81
N TYR A 250 4.91 12.82 8.11
CA TYR A 250 3.98 11.68 8.14
C TYR A 250 4.64 10.33 7.78
N PHE A 251 5.41 10.27 6.69
CA PHE A 251 6.11 9.06 6.29
C PHE A 251 7.37 8.79 7.12
N GLY A 252 7.97 9.84 7.70
CA GLY A 252 9.11 9.71 8.58
C GLY A 252 8.75 9.08 9.92
N GLU A 253 7.68 9.56 10.56
CA GLU A 253 7.13 9.01 11.80
C GLU A 253 6.68 7.57 11.62
N LEU A 254 5.95 7.27 10.53
CA LEU A 254 5.55 5.89 10.21
C LEU A 254 6.78 4.95 10.07
N MET A 255 7.87 5.42 9.45
CA MET A 255 9.08 4.61 9.34
C MET A 255 9.79 4.44 10.69
N ASN A 256 9.78 5.44 11.57
CA ASN A 256 10.29 5.31 12.94
C ASN A 256 9.50 4.26 13.74
N GLU A 257 8.18 4.27 13.64
CA GLU A 257 7.32 3.27 14.30
C GLU A 257 7.58 1.85 13.75
N LEU A 258 7.71 1.71 12.43
CA LEU A 258 8.11 0.43 11.82
C LEU A 258 9.50 -0.02 12.31
N SER A 259 10.46 0.89 12.44
CA SER A 259 11.81 0.61 12.95
C SER A 259 11.79 0.12 14.40
N HIS A 260 10.93 0.70 15.24
CA HIS A 260 10.74 0.29 16.62
C HIS A 260 10.07 -1.09 16.72
N GLU A 261 8.92 -1.28 16.06
CA GLU A 261 8.15 -2.53 16.10
C GLU A 261 8.92 -3.73 15.53
N LEU A 262 9.58 -3.53 14.39
CA LEU A 262 10.36 -4.59 13.74
C LEU A 262 11.79 -4.69 14.29
N ASN A 263 12.21 -3.82 15.20
CA ASN A 263 13.55 -3.79 15.80
C ASN A 263 14.67 -3.85 14.74
N PHE A 264 14.69 -2.90 13.81
CA PHE A 264 15.80 -2.66 12.90
C PHE A 264 16.36 -1.26 13.08
N ARG A 265 17.63 -1.06 12.70
CA ARG A 265 18.31 0.23 12.71
C ARG A 265 18.23 0.85 11.33
N MET A 266 18.10 2.17 11.27
CA MET A 266 18.08 2.90 10.01
C MET A 266 19.39 3.63 9.79
N ARG A 267 19.92 3.54 8.56
CA ARG A 267 20.96 4.43 8.08
C ARG A 267 20.35 5.34 7.02
N VAL A 268 20.09 6.58 7.41
CA VAL A 268 19.40 7.57 6.58
C VAL A 268 20.40 8.31 5.68
N TYR A 269 20.08 8.40 4.39
CA TYR A 269 20.78 9.22 3.41
C TYR A 269 19.81 10.21 2.77
N LEU A 270 20.22 11.46 2.69
CA LEU A 270 19.51 12.47 1.91
C LEU A 270 19.90 12.32 0.42
N ALA A 271 18.90 12.29 -0.47
CA ALA A 271 19.14 12.32 -1.90
C ALA A 271 19.91 13.59 -2.29
N THR A 272 20.99 13.44 -3.07
CA THR A 272 21.91 14.54 -3.39
C THR A 272 21.25 15.69 -4.15
N ASP A 273 20.27 15.38 -5.00
CA ASP A 273 19.49 16.35 -5.77
C ASP A 273 18.18 16.75 -5.09
N ASN A 274 17.93 16.29 -3.85
CA ASN A 274 16.70 16.50 -3.08
C ASN A 274 15.42 16.23 -3.89
N ALA A 275 15.44 15.24 -4.79
CA ALA A 275 14.33 14.94 -5.68
C ALA A 275 13.86 13.48 -5.55
N TYR A 276 12.59 13.24 -5.85
CA TYR A 276 12.02 11.89 -5.89
C TYR A 276 12.66 11.05 -7.00
N GLY A 277 12.83 11.64 -8.18
CA GLY A 277 13.53 11.02 -9.30
C GLY A 277 12.69 11.02 -10.57
N THR A 278 13.31 11.38 -11.68
CA THR A 278 12.74 11.29 -13.03
C THR A 278 13.63 10.42 -13.90
N TRP A 279 13.05 9.86 -14.96
CA TRP A 279 13.77 9.06 -15.93
C TRP A 279 14.41 9.95 -16.98
N ASP A 280 15.72 9.84 -17.16
CA ASP A 280 16.44 10.55 -18.20
C ASP A 280 16.65 9.63 -19.42
N PRO A 281 15.97 9.89 -20.56
CA PRO A 281 16.11 9.07 -21.75
C PRO A 281 17.46 9.22 -22.46
N GLU A 282 18.25 10.28 -22.17
CA GLU A 282 19.58 10.45 -22.77
C GLU A 282 20.64 9.60 -22.07
N THR A 283 20.56 9.51 -20.73
CA THR A 283 21.51 8.75 -19.93
C THR A 283 21.03 7.35 -19.56
N ASP A 284 19.80 6.99 -19.93
CA ASP A 284 19.14 5.70 -19.63
C ASP A 284 19.19 5.37 -18.13
N ASN A 285 19.02 6.41 -17.29
CA ASN A 285 19.19 6.30 -15.85
C ASN A 285 18.16 7.12 -15.08
N TRP A 286 17.88 6.67 -13.85
CA TRP A 286 17.01 7.35 -12.91
C TRP A 286 17.79 8.35 -12.07
N SER A 287 17.25 9.56 -11.90
CA SER A 287 17.74 10.52 -10.92
C SER A 287 17.07 10.33 -9.55
N GLY A 288 17.46 11.11 -8.54
CA GLY A 288 16.77 11.16 -7.25
C GLY A 288 16.77 9.87 -6.45
N MET A 289 15.83 9.78 -5.52
CA MET A 289 15.65 8.59 -4.68
C MET A 289 15.35 7.32 -5.48
N ILE A 290 14.62 7.40 -6.60
CA ILE A 290 14.40 6.24 -7.48
C ILE A 290 15.74 5.71 -8.00
N GLY A 291 16.65 6.59 -8.45
CA GLY A 291 18.01 6.20 -8.84
C GLY A 291 18.78 5.50 -7.73
N TYR A 292 18.60 5.90 -6.47
CA TYR A 292 19.27 5.27 -5.33
C TYR A 292 18.73 3.85 -5.08
N LEU A 293 17.43 3.63 -5.29
CA LEU A 293 16.80 2.31 -5.16
C LEU A 293 17.18 1.37 -6.30
N VAL A 294 17.21 1.88 -7.54
CA VAL A 294 17.59 1.10 -8.74
C VAL A 294 19.06 0.68 -8.66
N ASN A 295 19.94 1.59 -8.23
CA ASN A 295 21.38 1.30 -8.10
C ASN A 295 21.75 0.49 -6.84
N GLY A 296 20.77 0.15 -5.99
CA GLY A 296 21.01 -0.59 -4.74
C GLY A 296 21.79 0.20 -3.68
N TRP A 297 21.83 1.53 -3.78
CA TRP A 297 22.45 2.40 -2.77
C TRP A 297 21.57 2.59 -1.54
N ALA A 298 20.26 2.41 -1.70
CA ALA A 298 19.27 2.36 -0.63
C ALA A 298 18.31 1.20 -0.85
N GLU A 299 17.75 0.67 0.24
CA GLU A 299 16.77 -0.42 0.20
C GLU A 299 15.34 0.11 0.26
N ILE A 300 15.13 1.22 0.96
CA ILE A 300 13.82 1.85 1.15
C ILE A 300 13.91 3.35 0.90
N GLY A 301 12.98 3.86 0.10
CA GLY A 301 12.75 5.29 -0.09
C GLY A 301 11.58 5.76 0.76
N VAL A 302 11.81 6.76 1.60
CA VAL A 302 10.80 7.36 2.47
C VAL A 302 10.52 8.78 2.01
N GLY A 303 9.27 9.04 1.64
CA GLY A 303 8.80 10.34 1.19
C GLY A 303 7.39 10.37 0.62
N GLY A 304 6.70 9.23 0.54
CA GLY A 304 5.37 9.14 -0.06
C GLY A 304 5.43 9.18 -1.57
N PHE A 305 6.00 8.14 -2.17
CA PHE A 305 6.10 8.03 -3.62
C PHE A 305 4.73 7.75 -4.24
N THR A 306 4.34 8.57 -5.21
CA THR A 306 3.22 8.24 -6.10
C THR A 306 3.57 7.01 -6.93
N ILE A 307 2.73 5.97 -6.82
CA ILE A 307 2.89 4.73 -7.57
C ILE A 307 2.54 4.99 -9.04
N THR A 308 3.53 4.98 -9.92
CA THR A 308 3.35 5.14 -11.37
C THR A 308 3.81 3.91 -12.14
N THR A 309 3.24 3.68 -13.32
CA THR A 309 3.59 2.54 -14.18
C THR A 309 5.01 2.63 -14.73
N THR A 310 5.58 3.83 -14.83
CA THR A 310 6.97 4.03 -15.25
C THR A 310 7.93 3.59 -14.15
N ARG A 311 7.71 4.03 -12.91
CA ARG A 311 8.57 3.69 -11.77
C ARG A 311 8.44 2.22 -11.35
N MET A 312 7.23 1.63 -11.43
CA MET A 312 6.98 0.23 -11.09
C MET A 312 7.76 -0.79 -11.94
N LYS A 313 8.35 -0.37 -13.07
CA LYS A 313 9.19 -1.26 -13.89
C LYS A 313 10.54 -1.54 -13.25
N ASP A 314 11.11 -0.54 -12.61
CA ASP A 314 12.50 -0.56 -12.13
C ASP A 314 12.59 -0.61 -10.60
N VAL A 315 11.54 -0.18 -9.89
CA VAL A 315 11.45 -0.28 -8.43
C VAL A 315 10.14 -0.92 -7.98
N ASP A 316 10.16 -1.49 -6.79
CA ASP A 316 8.98 -1.99 -6.12
C ASP A 316 8.38 -0.90 -5.20
N PHE A 317 7.08 -1.00 -4.92
CA PHE A 317 6.44 -0.16 -3.91
C PHE A 317 5.83 -1.00 -2.80
N SER A 318 5.74 -0.39 -1.61
CA SER A 318 4.85 -0.89 -0.58
C SER A 318 3.39 -0.77 -1.02
N ARG A 319 2.48 -1.39 -0.27
CA ARG A 319 1.06 -1.08 -0.38
C ARG A 319 0.87 0.42 -0.13
N GLY A 320 -0.05 1.04 -0.87
CA GLY A 320 -0.41 2.44 -0.71
C GLY A 320 -0.78 2.75 0.73
N VAL A 321 0.04 3.58 1.38
CA VAL A 321 -0.15 4.03 2.76
C VAL A 321 -1.25 5.08 2.78
N LEU A 322 -1.21 6.01 1.83
CA LEU A 322 -2.18 7.08 1.71
C LEU A 322 -2.76 7.09 0.30
N SER A 323 -4.09 7.10 0.20
CA SER A 323 -4.82 7.20 -1.07
C SER A 323 -5.42 8.60 -1.16
N SER A 324 -5.13 9.31 -2.26
CA SER A 324 -5.54 10.69 -2.46
C SER A 324 -5.86 10.97 -3.93
N MET A 325 -6.24 12.19 -4.24
CA MET A 325 -6.47 12.66 -5.60
C MET A 325 -5.62 13.89 -5.87
N ASP A 326 -5.12 14.01 -7.10
CA ASP A 326 -4.39 15.21 -7.48
C ASP A 326 -5.36 16.35 -7.74
N ARG A 327 -5.03 17.52 -7.21
CA ARG A 327 -5.83 18.73 -7.35
C ARG A 327 -4.95 19.90 -7.77
N LEU A 328 -5.57 20.87 -8.43
CA LEU A 328 -4.94 22.13 -8.77
C LEU A 328 -5.29 23.16 -7.71
N PHE A 329 -4.29 23.62 -6.96
CA PHE A 329 -4.43 24.64 -5.94
C PHE A 329 -4.17 26.04 -6.50
N LEU A 330 -5.07 26.96 -6.19
CA LEU A 330 -5.07 28.33 -6.70
C LEU A 330 -5.28 29.29 -5.53
N LYS A 331 -4.54 30.39 -5.51
CA LYS A 331 -4.76 31.44 -4.52
C LYS A 331 -6.13 32.10 -4.73
N ILE A 332 -6.90 32.20 -3.65
CA ILE A 332 -8.13 32.99 -3.58
C ILE A 332 -7.80 34.38 -3.02
N SER A 333 -8.52 35.41 -3.46
CA SER A 333 -8.42 36.73 -2.83
C SER A 333 -9.15 36.74 -1.49
N ASN A 334 -8.47 37.16 -0.42
CA ASN A 334 -9.07 37.38 0.92
C ASN A 334 -10.13 38.49 0.94
N ARG A 335 -10.32 39.22 -0.15
CA ARG A 335 -11.34 40.27 -0.24
C ARG A 335 -12.64 39.63 -0.71
N ALA A 336 -13.51 39.32 0.24
CA ALA A 336 -14.93 39.23 -0.01
C ALA A 336 -15.44 40.57 -0.53
N THR A 337 -15.48 40.75 -1.86
CA THR A 337 -15.99 41.99 -2.45
C THR A 337 -17.50 41.90 -2.55
N ILE A 338 -18.21 42.53 -1.60
CA ILE A 338 -19.63 42.81 -1.79
C ILE A 338 -19.71 43.84 -2.92
N HIS A 339 -20.05 43.38 -4.12
CA HIS A 339 -20.34 44.29 -5.23
C HIS A 339 -21.53 45.18 -4.83
N TRP A 340 -21.49 46.46 -5.16
CA TRP A 340 -22.61 47.39 -4.87
C TRP A 340 -23.94 46.93 -5.50
N THR A 341 -23.87 46.11 -6.56
CA THR A 341 -25.03 45.49 -7.19
C THR A 341 -25.72 44.46 -6.28
N ALA A 342 -25.05 43.94 -5.26
CA ALA A 342 -25.62 42.99 -4.30
C ALA A 342 -26.85 43.57 -3.59
N TYR A 343 -26.86 44.87 -3.28
CA TYR A 343 -28.01 45.54 -2.65
C TYR A 343 -29.27 45.57 -3.53
N LEU A 344 -29.11 45.51 -4.85
CA LEU A 344 -30.21 45.44 -5.82
C LEU A 344 -30.56 43.99 -6.20
N ARG A 345 -29.58 43.07 -6.10
CA ARG A 345 -29.72 41.63 -6.42
C ARG A 345 -30.57 40.86 -5.40
N ILE A 346 -30.93 41.46 -4.26
CA ILE A 346 -31.77 40.84 -3.22
C ILE A 346 -33.14 40.43 -3.76
N PHE A 347 -33.74 41.27 -4.61
CA PHE A 347 -34.95 40.91 -5.34
C PHE A 347 -34.62 40.70 -6.82
N ILE A 348 -35.12 39.61 -7.38
CA ILE A 348 -35.17 39.41 -8.83
C ILE A 348 -36.05 40.53 -9.43
N LEU A 349 -35.87 40.84 -10.71
CA LEU A 349 -36.62 41.89 -11.41
C LEU A 349 -38.15 41.79 -11.19
N GLU A 350 -38.68 40.56 -11.11
CA GLU A 350 -40.10 40.30 -10.81
C GLU A 350 -40.52 40.80 -9.42
N GLY A 351 -39.65 40.67 -8.41
CA GLY A 351 -39.88 41.17 -7.05
C GLY A 351 -39.91 42.70 -6.99
N TRP A 352 -38.98 43.36 -7.68
CA TRP A 352 -38.99 44.82 -7.81
C TRP A 352 -40.24 45.33 -8.54
N ASN A 353 -40.65 44.64 -9.60
CA ASN A 353 -41.88 44.94 -10.32
C ASN A 353 -43.11 44.78 -9.42
N CYS A 354 -43.16 43.76 -8.56
CA CYS A 354 -44.24 43.56 -7.59
C CYS A 354 -44.35 44.73 -6.58
N ILE A 355 -43.22 45.18 -6.03
CA ILE A 355 -43.20 46.35 -5.14
C ILE A 355 -43.68 47.62 -5.88
N GLY A 356 -43.23 47.79 -7.13
CA GLY A 356 -43.65 48.89 -7.99
C GLY A 356 -45.15 48.89 -8.28
N THR A 357 -45.73 47.73 -8.64
CA THR A 357 -47.16 47.61 -8.94
C THR A 357 -48.02 47.82 -7.70
N ILE A 358 -47.65 47.26 -6.54
CA ILE A 358 -48.37 47.48 -5.27
C ILE A 358 -48.33 48.96 -4.90
N THR A 359 -47.19 49.62 -5.07
CA THR A 359 -47.04 51.07 -4.80
C THR A 359 -47.93 51.91 -5.72
N LEU A 360 -48.00 51.58 -7.01
CA LEU A 360 -48.87 52.26 -7.98
C LEU A 360 -50.35 52.03 -7.69
N LEU A 361 -50.75 50.81 -7.36
CA LEU A 361 -52.13 50.47 -7.00
C LEU A 361 -52.57 51.18 -5.71
N ALA A 362 -51.70 51.21 -4.69
CA ALA A 362 -51.93 51.94 -3.45
C ALA A 362 -52.08 53.45 -3.71
N CYS A 363 -51.22 54.02 -4.56
CA CYS A 363 -51.32 55.41 -4.97
C CYS A 363 -52.65 55.70 -5.71
N ALA A 364 -53.01 54.87 -6.70
CA ALA A 364 -54.26 55.02 -7.45
C ALA A 364 -55.48 54.97 -6.53
N PHE A 365 -55.53 54.00 -5.61
CA PHE A 365 -56.61 53.88 -4.62
C PHE A 365 -56.71 55.13 -3.72
N LEU A 366 -55.59 55.63 -3.21
CA LEU A 366 -55.56 56.85 -2.38
C LEU A 366 -55.91 58.13 -3.16
N THR A 367 -55.66 58.18 -4.47
CA THR A 367 -56.12 59.29 -5.32
C THR A 367 -57.62 59.23 -5.58
N LEU A 368 -58.17 58.07 -5.96
CA LEU A 368 -59.59 57.88 -6.25
C LEU A 368 -60.48 58.16 -5.02
N SER A 369 -60.03 57.71 -3.85
CA SER A 369 -60.72 57.98 -2.57
C SER A 369 -60.77 59.46 -2.18
N ARG A 370 -59.86 60.30 -2.71
CA ARG A 370 -59.79 61.75 -2.43
C ARG A 370 -60.37 62.62 -3.55
N LEU A 371 -60.30 62.17 -4.80
CA LEU A 371 -60.91 62.84 -5.96
C LEU A 371 -62.43 62.89 -5.86
N SER A 372 -63.05 61.89 -5.22
CA SER A 372 -64.47 61.90 -4.90
C SER A 372 -64.87 62.99 -3.90
N ARG A 373 -63.92 63.70 -3.27
CA ARG A 373 -64.20 64.64 -2.17
C ARG A 373 -63.55 66.02 -2.32
N VAL A 374 -62.49 66.17 -3.12
CA VAL A 374 -61.71 67.43 -3.23
C VAL A 374 -61.48 67.81 -4.70
N LYS A 375 -61.92 69.02 -5.09
CA LYS A 375 -61.58 69.63 -6.39
C LYS A 375 -60.10 70.05 -6.39
N SER A 376 -59.21 69.14 -6.75
CA SER A 376 -57.81 69.45 -7.04
C SER A 376 -57.39 68.81 -8.36
N SER A 377 -56.32 69.33 -8.97
CA SER A 377 -55.72 68.71 -10.15
C SER A 377 -55.32 67.26 -9.86
N PHE A 378 -55.80 66.33 -10.69
CA PHE A 378 -55.58 64.89 -10.60
C PHE A 378 -54.08 64.53 -10.46
N PHE A 379 -53.24 65.12 -11.31
CA PHE A 379 -51.79 64.87 -11.33
C PHE A 379 -51.09 65.30 -10.04
N ASN A 380 -51.47 66.46 -9.48
CA ASN A 380 -50.89 66.94 -8.23
C ASN A 380 -51.28 66.05 -7.04
N SER A 381 -52.49 65.50 -7.06
CA SER A 381 -52.91 64.52 -6.04
C SER A 381 -52.21 63.18 -6.18
N LEU A 382 -51.96 62.73 -7.40
CA LEU A 382 -51.24 61.48 -7.68
C LEU A 382 -49.79 61.57 -7.23
N LEU A 383 -49.07 62.61 -7.60
CA LEU A 383 -47.68 62.80 -7.18
C LEU A 383 -47.56 62.90 -5.64
N LYS A 384 -48.47 63.64 -4.98
CA LYS A 384 -48.49 63.75 -3.51
C LYS A 384 -48.74 62.41 -2.83
N ASN A 385 -49.65 61.60 -3.36
CA ASN A 385 -49.96 60.29 -2.78
C ASN A 385 -48.86 59.26 -3.09
N TYR A 386 -48.24 59.31 -4.27
CA TYR A 386 -47.07 58.50 -4.60
C TYR A 386 -45.92 58.77 -3.61
N LEU A 387 -45.57 60.04 -3.38
CA LEU A 387 -44.54 60.41 -2.41
C LEU A 387 -44.89 59.99 -0.98
N ARG A 388 -46.17 60.01 -0.60
CA ARG A 388 -46.63 59.50 0.70
C ARG A 388 -46.45 58.00 0.82
N VAL A 389 -46.82 57.23 -0.20
CA VAL A 389 -46.63 55.76 -0.19
C VAL A 389 -45.15 55.43 -0.18
N LEU A 390 -44.33 56.10 -1.00
CA LEU A 390 -42.88 55.94 -1.01
C LEU A 390 -42.27 56.21 0.37
N ARG A 391 -42.70 57.28 1.05
CA ARG A 391 -42.27 57.61 2.42
C ARG A 391 -42.60 56.51 3.43
N ILE A 392 -43.75 55.83 3.27
CA ILE A 392 -44.12 54.68 4.10
C ILE A 392 -43.20 53.48 3.83
N TYR A 393 -42.92 53.18 2.57
CA TYR A 393 -41.97 52.12 2.19
C TYR A 393 -40.54 52.39 2.69
N CYS A 394 -40.13 53.66 2.76
CA CYS A 394 -38.87 54.09 3.38
C CYS A 394 -38.91 54.17 4.92
N LEU A 395 -39.96 53.65 5.58
CA LEU A 395 -40.14 53.65 7.04
C LEU A 395 -40.16 55.05 7.70
N GLN A 396 -40.42 56.11 6.94
CA GLN A 396 -40.48 57.50 7.44
C GLN A 396 -41.91 57.93 7.86
N GLY A 397 -42.87 57.01 7.79
CA GLY A 397 -44.27 57.22 8.17
C GLY A 397 -45.03 58.24 7.30
N SER A 398 -46.23 58.61 7.73
CA SER A 398 -47.02 59.70 7.15
C SER A 398 -47.51 60.60 8.27
N LEU A 399 -47.39 61.93 8.11
CA LEU A 399 -47.82 62.91 9.11
C LEU A 399 -49.34 63.11 9.14
N ASP A 400 -50.01 62.89 8.00
CA ASP A 400 -51.46 63.08 7.87
C ASP A 400 -52.20 61.76 8.04
N LEU A 401 -52.81 61.53 9.21
CA LEU A 401 -53.65 60.35 9.46
C LEU A 401 -55.07 60.55 8.90
N PRO A 402 -55.63 59.58 8.17
CA PRO A 402 -56.99 59.68 7.66
C PRO A 402 -58.04 59.58 8.78
N ARG A 403 -59.08 60.42 8.71
CA ARG A 403 -60.23 60.36 9.63
C ARG A 403 -61.16 59.19 9.36
N GLU A 404 -61.31 58.81 8.09
CA GLU A 404 -62.27 57.82 7.60
C GLU A 404 -61.79 56.38 7.75
N LEU A 405 -62.71 55.47 8.07
CA LEU A 405 -62.42 54.05 8.29
C LEU A 405 -61.83 53.37 7.05
N SER A 406 -62.38 53.63 5.85
CA SER A 406 -61.90 53.04 4.60
C SER A 406 -60.45 53.41 4.29
N ASN A 407 -60.08 54.67 4.52
CA ASN A 407 -58.71 55.13 4.33
C ASN A 407 -57.79 54.59 5.45
N ARG A 408 -58.26 54.46 6.69
CA ARG A 408 -57.47 53.85 7.77
C ARG A 408 -57.08 52.40 7.46
N ILE A 409 -58.01 51.61 6.95
CA ILE A 409 -57.75 50.22 6.53
C ILE A 409 -56.72 50.21 5.38
N ALA A 410 -56.84 51.10 4.39
CA ALA A 410 -55.88 51.17 3.30
C ALA A 410 -54.47 51.55 3.77
N TYR A 411 -54.33 52.54 4.66
CA TYR A 411 -53.04 52.86 5.25
C TYR A 411 -52.49 51.70 6.09
N PHE A 412 -53.33 50.98 6.85
CA PHE A 412 -52.91 49.80 7.60
C PHE A 412 -52.35 48.70 6.69
N VAL A 413 -53.02 48.40 5.58
CA VAL A 413 -52.53 47.42 4.59
C VAL A 413 -51.22 47.89 3.95
N ILE A 414 -51.08 49.18 3.63
CA ILE A 414 -49.83 49.74 3.08
C ILE A 414 -48.70 49.63 4.11
N PHE A 415 -48.95 49.98 5.38
CA PHE A 415 -47.97 49.83 6.46
C PHE A 415 -47.56 48.38 6.68
N LEU A 416 -48.53 47.45 6.70
CA LEU A 416 -48.26 46.02 6.85
C LEU A 416 -47.42 45.50 5.68
N SER A 417 -47.75 45.88 4.44
CA SER A 417 -46.98 45.49 3.25
C SER A 417 -45.55 46.04 3.30
N ALA A 418 -45.37 47.33 3.63
CA ALA A 418 -44.06 47.95 3.76
C ALA A 418 -43.23 47.30 4.87
N TRP A 419 -43.85 46.91 5.98
CA TRP A 419 -43.17 46.20 7.07
C TRP A 419 -42.69 44.82 6.61
N VAL A 420 -43.53 44.04 5.95
CA VAL A 420 -43.17 42.71 5.42
C VAL A 420 -42.03 42.82 4.41
N PHE A 421 -42.12 43.72 3.44
CA PHE A 421 -41.06 43.89 2.44
C PHE A 421 -39.72 44.32 3.05
N ASN A 422 -39.73 45.23 4.02
CA ASN A 422 -38.51 45.65 4.72
C ASN A 422 -37.93 44.52 5.58
N ALA A 423 -38.77 43.75 6.27
CA ALA A 423 -38.32 42.59 7.06
C ALA A 423 -37.66 41.53 6.16
N VAL A 424 -38.28 41.21 5.02
CA VAL A 424 -37.76 40.27 4.03
C VAL A 424 -36.45 40.78 3.40
N TYR A 425 -36.42 42.04 2.98
CA TYR A 425 -35.20 42.66 2.44
C TYR A 425 -34.05 42.62 3.44
N SER A 426 -34.32 42.96 4.71
CA SER A 426 -33.33 42.94 5.79
C SER A 426 -32.83 41.52 6.05
N ALA A 427 -33.71 40.51 6.11
CA ALA A 427 -33.32 39.12 6.32
C ALA A 427 -32.42 38.60 5.19
N PHE A 428 -32.74 38.87 3.93
CA PHE A 428 -31.92 38.44 2.79
C PHE A 428 -30.60 39.21 2.71
N LEU A 429 -30.60 40.51 2.99
CA LEU A 429 -29.36 41.30 3.06
C LEU A 429 -28.41 40.73 4.13
N ILE A 430 -28.93 40.43 5.32
CA ILE A 430 -28.15 39.82 6.41
C ILE A 430 -27.59 38.46 5.96
N SER A 431 -28.40 37.62 5.31
CA SER A 431 -27.96 36.30 4.83
C SER A 431 -26.82 36.38 3.80
N ILE A 432 -26.86 37.34 2.87
CA ILE A 432 -25.80 37.51 1.85
C ILE A 432 -24.52 38.06 2.47
N ILE A 433 -24.62 38.99 3.42
CA ILE A 433 -23.44 39.55 4.10
C ILE A 433 -22.80 38.53 5.05
N ALA A 434 -23.60 37.67 5.66
CA ALA A 434 -23.12 36.63 6.58
C ALA A 434 -22.27 35.56 5.87
N LEU A 435 -22.55 35.27 4.60
CA LEU A 435 -21.82 34.30 3.78
C LEU A 435 -21.25 34.98 2.53
N PRO A 436 -20.11 35.66 2.65
CA PRO A 436 -19.48 36.25 1.48
C PRO A 436 -19.05 35.18 0.47
N GLU A 437 -19.50 35.30 -0.77
CA GLU A 437 -19.02 34.49 -1.89
C GLU A 437 -17.56 34.88 -2.20
N TYR A 438 -16.66 33.90 -2.10
CA TYR A 438 -15.29 34.07 -2.60
C TYR A 438 -15.28 33.87 -4.11
N ASN A 439 -14.63 34.79 -4.83
CA ASN A 439 -14.43 34.65 -6.27
C ASN A 439 -13.35 33.59 -6.53
N ILE A 440 -13.79 32.35 -6.74
CA ILE A 440 -12.92 31.28 -7.25
C ILE A 440 -12.69 31.56 -8.74
N PRO A 441 -11.45 31.62 -9.23
CA PRO A 441 -11.17 32.05 -10.60
C PRO A 441 -11.66 31.05 -11.66
N PHE A 442 -11.73 29.76 -11.33
CA PHE A 442 -12.14 28.69 -12.25
C PHE A 442 -13.01 27.66 -11.55
N SER A 443 -14.07 27.20 -12.21
CA SER A 443 -14.90 26.08 -11.74
C SER A 443 -14.45 24.72 -12.26
N ASP A 444 -13.79 24.70 -13.42
CA ASP A 444 -13.44 23.47 -14.15
C ASP A 444 -12.01 23.54 -14.70
N MET A 445 -11.38 22.36 -14.81
CA MET A 445 -10.00 22.25 -15.32
C MET A 445 -9.86 22.76 -16.75
N ASN A 446 -10.90 22.60 -17.57
CA ASN A 446 -10.91 23.11 -18.95
C ASN A 446 -10.88 24.65 -19.01
N GLN A 447 -11.51 25.33 -18.05
CA GLN A 447 -11.43 26.80 -18.00
C GLN A 447 -10.01 27.25 -17.65
N PHE A 448 -9.37 26.57 -16.70
CA PHE A 448 -7.97 26.80 -16.37
C PHE A 448 -7.06 26.55 -17.59
N ILE A 449 -7.26 25.47 -18.34
CA ILE A 449 -6.46 25.16 -19.55
C ILE A 449 -6.64 26.20 -20.66
N ASN A 450 -7.81 26.82 -20.79
CA ASN A 450 -8.03 27.83 -21.83
C ASN A 450 -7.50 29.23 -21.43
N ASP A 451 -7.38 29.53 -20.14
CA ASP A 451 -6.98 30.87 -19.68
C ASP A 451 -5.46 31.04 -19.54
N ASN A 452 -4.84 31.84 -20.41
CA ASN A 452 -3.39 32.07 -20.39
C ASN A 452 -2.90 32.99 -19.26
N SER A 453 -3.79 33.49 -18.40
CA SER A 453 -3.40 34.40 -17.31
C SER A 453 -2.69 33.71 -16.13
N TYR A 454 -2.94 32.42 -15.92
CA TYR A 454 -2.29 31.59 -14.91
C TYR A 454 -1.30 30.63 -15.56
N LYS A 455 -0.12 30.50 -14.95
CA LYS A 455 0.84 29.44 -15.26
C LYS A 455 0.62 28.23 -14.35
N LEU A 456 1.16 27.08 -14.74
CA LEU A 456 1.15 25.86 -13.96
C LEU A 456 2.53 25.61 -13.34
N THR A 457 2.56 25.23 -12.06
CA THR A 457 3.77 24.74 -11.39
C THR A 457 3.51 23.37 -10.79
N VAL A 458 4.56 22.56 -10.76
CA VAL A 458 4.67 21.27 -10.06
C VAL A 458 6.01 21.23 -9.34
N VAL A 459 6.20 20.29 -8.41
CA VAL A 459 7.53 20.08 -7.83
C VAL A 459 8.45 19.48 -8.90
N ALA A 460 9.67 19.98 -9.01
CA ALA A 460 10.64 19.50 -9.99
C ALA A 460 10.93 18.01 -9.79
N LYS A 461 11.00 17.24 -10.89
CA LYS A 461 11.30 15.80 -10.88
C LYS A 461 10.37 14.96 -9.97
N SER A 462 9.12 15.41 -9.82
CA SER A 462 8.06 14.68 -9.10
C SER A 462 7.26 13.76 -10.04
N ALA A 463 6.34 12.98 -9.49
CA ALA A 463 5.49 12.12 -10.32
C ALA A 463 4.50 12.93 -11.18
N GLU A 464 4.03 14.07 -10.67
CA GLU A 464 3.15 15.00 -11.36
C GLU A 464 3.88 15.67 -12.53
N TYR A 465 5.18 15.95 -12.39
CA TYR A 465 6.02 16.39 -13.51
C TYR A 465 6.09 15.32 -14.60
N ASP A 466 6.43 14.08 -14.23
CA ASP A 466 6.52 12.95 -15.16
C ASP A 466 5.18 12.67 -15.86
N LEU A 467 4.06 12.85 -15.14
CA LEU A 467 2.70 12.70 -15.67
C LEU A 467 2.48 13.63 -16.87
N PHE A 468 2.81 14.91 -16.75
CA PHE A 468 2.61 15.85 -17.86
C PHE A 468 3.66 15.70 -18.96
N ALA A 469 4.90 15.33 -18.62
CA ALA A 469 5.98 15.13 -19.58
C ALA A 469 5.74 13.92 -20.50
N ILE A 470 5.28 12.80 -19.95
CA ILE A 470 5.22 11.51 -20.66
C ILE A 470 3.82 11.25 -21.25
N SER A 471 2.76 11.82 -20.67
CA SER A 471 1.40 11.44 -21.05
C SER A 471 1.01 11.84 -22.48
N MET A 472 0.25 10.95 -23.13
CA MET A 472 -0.30 11.19 -24.48
C MET A 472 -1.67 11.86 -24.47
N ASN A 473 -2.25 12.11 -23.29
CA ASN A 473 -3.57 12.72 -23.18
C ASN A 473 -3.55 14.19 -23.62
N GLN A 474 -4.58 14.62 -24.34
CA GLN A 474 -4.66 15.98 -24.88
C GLN A 474 -4.69 17.03 -23.76
N THR A 475 -5.43 16.78 -22.68
CA THR A 475 -5.51 17.69 -21.52
C THR A 475 -4.14 17.87 -20.85
N SER A 476 -3.43 16.76 -20.62
CA SER A 476 -2.10 16.78 -20.00
C SER A 476 -1.04 17.46 -20.88
N ARG A 477 -1.11 17.33 -22.21
CA ARG A 477 -0.23 18.11 -23.12
C ARG A 477 -0.52 19.59 -23.07
N HIS A 478 -1.79 20.00 -22.99
CA HIS A 478 -2.12 21.41 -22.82
C HIS A 478 -1.66 21.95 -21.46
N MET A 479 -1.75 21.14 -20.41
CA MET A 479 -1.17 21.46 -19.10
C MET A 479 0.36 21.60 -19.17
N TRP A 480 1.05 20.70 -19.87
CA TRP A 480 2.48 20.79 -20.13
C TRP A 480 2.87 22.10 -20.81
N THR A 481 2.10 22.55 -21.83
CA THR A 481 2.37 23.84 -22.50
C THR A 481 2.19 25.07 -21.59
N LYS A 482 1.46 24.93 -20.48
CA LYS A 482 1.27 25.98 -19.47
C LYS A 482 2.25 25.92 -18.31
N MET A 483 3.00 24.82 -18.22
CA MET A 483 3.98 24.62 -17.18
C MET A 483 5.06 25.68 -17.31
N GLU A 484 5.58 26.12 -16.18
CA GLU A 484 6.76 26.98 -16.14
C GLU A 484 7.98 26.26 -16.71
N GLU A 485 8.98 27.04 -17.11
CA GLU A 485 10.28 26.52 -17.53
C GLU A 485 10.92 25.70 -16.40
N ASP A 486 11.61 24.61 -16.74
CA ASP A 486 12.16 23.66 -15.77
C ASP A 486 13.05 24.32 -14.72
N ALA A 487 13.80 25.36 -15.09
CA ALA A 487 14.69 26.09 -14.19
C ALA A 487 13.96 26.92 -13.12
N LEU A 488 12.67 27.22 -13.31
CA LEU A 488 11.84 27.98 -12.38
C LEU A 488 10.97 27.08 -11.48
N LEU A 489 10.98 25.77 -11.69
CA LEU A 489 10.18 24.84 -10.91
C LEU A 489 10.70 24.73 -9.47
N PRO A 490 9.80 24.74 -8.47
CA PRO A 490 10.18 24.61 -7.07
C PRO A 490 10.76 23.22 -6.78
N THR A 491 11.74 23.18 -5.89
CA THR A 491 12.39 21.92 -5.46
C THR A 491 11.77 21.32 -4.20
N SER A 492 10.98 22.11 -3.46
CA SER A 492 10.30 21.69 -2.23
C SER A 492 8.84 22.14 -2.22
N LEU A 493 7.99 21.41 -1.49
CA LEU A 493 6.58 21.78 -1.33
C LEU A 493 6.40 23.16 -0.69
N LYS A 494 7.25 23.50 0.29
CA LYS A 494 7.22 24.81 0.96
C LYS A 494 7.45 25.96 -0.03
N GLU A 495 8.42 25.80 -0.91
CA GLU A 495 8.71 26.78 -1.96
C GLU A 495 7.53 26.91 -2.94
N ALA A 496 6.93 25.78 -3.34
CA ALA A 496 5.78 25.76 -4.23
C ALA A 496 4.58 26.51 -3.62
N ILE A 497 4.26 26.27 -2.34
CA ILE A 497 3.17 26.95 -1.64
C ILE A 497 3.42 28.46 -1.55
N GLN A 498 4.65 28.87 -1.19
CA GLN A 498 5.01 30.29 -1.15
C GLN A 498 4.85 30.95 -2.53
N LYS A 499 5.20 30.23 -3.60
CA LYS A 499 5.06 30.70 -4.97
C LYS A 499 3.58 30.92 -5.35
N VAL A 500 2.70 29.98 -5.03
CA VAL A 500 1.23 30.12 -5.22
C VAL A 500 0.67 31.30 -4.44
N CYS A 501 1.12 31.50 -3.21
CA CYS A 501 0.64 32.61 -2.39
C CYS A 501 1.10 33.98 -2.91
N ASN A 502 2.22 34.06 -3.63
CA ASN A 502 2.77 35.32 -4.10
C ASN A 502 2.42 35.64 -5.56
N GLN A 503 2.28 34.63 -6.41
CA GLN A 503 2.14 34.76 -7.86
C GLN A 503 0.80 34.20 -8.36
N LYS A 504 0.39 34.55 -9.59
CA LYS A 504 -0.81 34.00 -10.24
C LYS A 504 -0.47 32.67 -10.91
N ILE A 505 -0.32 31.63 -10.11
CA ILE A 505 0.09 30.31 -10.56
C ILE A 505 -0.83 29.26 -9.93
N GLY A 506 -1.16 28.22 -10.69
CA GLY A 506 -1.80 27.02 -10.19
C GLY A 506 -0.77 25.96 -9.84
N PHE A 507 -0.85 25.40 -8.65
CA PHE A 507 0.03 24.33 -8.19
C PHE A 507 -0.70 22.99 -8.23
N TYR A 508 -0.19 22.07 -9.04
CA TYR A 508 -0.78 20.74 -9.17
C TYR A 508 -0.06 19.75 -8.28
N VAL A 509 -0.76 19.23 -7.28
CA VAL A 509 -0.22 18.30 -6.28
C VAL A 509 -1.33 17.44 -5.69
N THR A 510 -0.96 16.33 -5.06
CA THR A 510 -1.86 15.50 -4.27
C THR A 510 -2.59 16.29 -3.17
N ASP A 511 -3.89 16.05 -3.03
CA ASP A 511 -4.75 16.65 -1.99
C ASP A 511 -4.36 16.23 -0.58
N ALA A 512 -3.52 15.19 -0.44
CA ALA A 512 -2.94 14.78 0.83
C ALA A 512 -2.23 15.95 1.54
N LEU A 513 -1.66 16.87 0.76
CA LEU A 513 -1.03 18.07 1.29
C LEU A 513 -1.99 18.95 2.09
N ASN A 514 -3.22 19.15 1.61
CA ASN A 514 -4.21 19.97 2.30
C ASN A 514 -4.68 19.32 3.60
N SER A 515 -4.82 17.98 3.61
CA SER A 515 -5.16 17.25 4.84
C SER A 515 -4.09 17.31 5.93
N ILE A 516 -2.82 17.50 5.55
CA ILE A 516 -1.70 17.51 6.49
C ILE A 516 -1.33 18.96 6.91
N LEU A 517 -1.32 19.90 5.96
CA LEU A 517 -0.92 21.29 6.22
C LEU A 517 -2.07 22.23 6.57
N GLY A 518 -3.34 21.81 6.48
CA GLY A 518 -4.55 22.66 6.52
C GLY A 518 -4.38 24.10 7.01
N ASP A 519 -3.99 24.29 8.28
CA ASP A 519 -3.88 25.61 8.93
C ASP A 519 -2.52 26.31 8.79
N ASP A 520 -1.46 25.60 8.40
CA ASP A 520 -0.08 26.11 8.24
C ASP A 520 0.14 26.85 6.90
N ILE A 521 -0.84 26.85 6.01
CA ILE A 521 -0.75 27.49 4.70
C ILE A 521 -0.93 29.02 4.87
N PRO A 522 0.03 29.85 4.42
CA PRO A 522 0.02 31.30 4.69
C PRO A 522 -1.04 32.09 3.92
N CYS A 523 -1.81 31.46 3.02
CA CYS A 523 -2.84 32.10 2.22
C CYS A 523 -4.05 31.19 1.98
N HIS A 524 -5.21 31.80 1.69
CA HIS A 524 -6.40 31.03 1.33
C HIS A 524 -6.28 30.49 -0.10
N ILE A 525 -6.40 29.18 -0.25
CA ILE A 525 -6.30 28.47 -1.52
C ILE A 525 -7.62 27.74 -1.84
N ALA A 526 -8.00 27.72 -3.10
CA ALA A 526 -9.07 26.89 -3.65
C ALA A 526 -8.41 25.68 -4.33
N SER A 527 -9.04 24.52 -4.20
CA SER A 527 -8.64 23.31 -4.92
C SER A 527 -9.62 23.01 -6.04
N LEU A 528 -9.10 22.68 -7.22
CA LEU A 528 -9.88 22.24 -8.36
C LEU A 528 -9.61 20.75 -8.62
N GLU A 529 -10.66 19.97 -8.82
CA GLU A 529 -10.54 18.52 -8.99
C GLU A 529 -10.02 18.17 -10.39
N SER A 530 -9.01 17.28 -10.43
CA SER A 530 -8.48 16.75 -11.69
C SER A 530 -9.04 15.37 -12.06
N GLY A 531 -9.63 14.66 -11.10
CA GLY A 531 -10.12 13.28 -11.27
C GLY A 531 -9.04 12.20 -11.27
N HIS A 532 -7.76 12.58 -11.17
CA HIS A 532 -6.66 11.62 -11.11
C HIS A 532 -6.47 11.12 -9.66
N LYS A 533 -6.71 9.83 -9.44
CA LYS A 533 -6.55 9.17 -8.13
C LYS A 533 -5.18 8.53 -8.05
N ASN A 534 -4.47 8.84 -6.97
CA ASN A 534 -3.11 8.39 -6.73
C ASN A 534 -2.97 7.75 -5.35
N SER A 535 -1.97 6.90 -5.21
CA SER A 535 -1.62 6.29 -3.93
C SER A 535 -0.15 6.54 -3.65
N LEU A 536 0.13 7.04 -2.45
CA LEU A 536 1.46 7.30 -1.94
C LEU A 536 1.94 6.10 -1.12
N ALA A 537 3.17 5.66 -1.36
CA ALA A 537 3.77 4.48 -0.76
C ALA A 537 5.26 4.68 -0.42
N PHE A 538 5.85 3.73 0.30
CA PHE A 538 7.30 3.63 0.37
C PHE A 538 7.85 3.07 -0.94
N GLY A 539 8.93 3.68 -1.43
CA GLY A 539 9.73 3.09 -2.51
C GLY A 539 10.58 1.96 -1.93
N ILE A 540 10.70 0.85 -2.65
CA ILE A 540 11.47 -0.32 -2.21
C ILE A 540 12.34 -0.76 -3.38
N SER A 541 13.59 -1.13 -3.08
CA SER A 541 14.49 -1.69 -4.10
C SER A 541 13.85 -2.94 -4.74
N GLN A 542 14.05 -3.12 -6.03
CA GLN A 542 13.45 -4.22 -6.77
C GLN A 542 13.83 -5.57 -6.15
N ASN A 543 12.85 -6.48 -6.02
CA ASN A 543 13.03 -7.81 -5.42
C ASN A 543 13.51 -7.82 -3.96
N SER A 544 13.31 -6.72 -3.22
CA SER A 544 13.67 -6.67 -1.79
C SER A 544 12.95 -7.75 -0.97
N PRO A 545 13.65 -8.49 -0.09
CA PRO A 545 13.04 -9.53 0.73
C PRO A 545 12.14 -8.96 1.84
N TYR A 546 12.24 -7.66 2.13
CA TYR A 546 11.49 -7.00 3.21
C TYR A 546 10.14 -6.44 2.75
N LYS A 547 9.86 -6.37 1.45
CA LYS A 547 8.61 -5.83 0.88
C LYS A 547 7.36 -6.46 1.52
N GLY A 548 7.36 -7.79 1.66
CA GLY A 548 6.24 -8.52 2.24
C GLY A 548 6.00 -8.17 3.71
N LEU A 549 7.06 -8.04 4.50
CA LEU A 549 7.00 -7.68 5.92
C LEU A 549 6.49 -6.26 6.12
N ILE A 550 7.04 -5.30 5.37
CA ILE A 550 6.64 -3.89 5.45
C ILE A 550 5.15 -3.75 5.09
N ASN A 551 4.70 -4.43 4.04
CA ASN A 551 3.29 -4.44 3.64
C ASN A 551 2.37 -5.04 4.71
N TYR A 552 2.83 -6.09 5.38
CA TYR A 552 2.08 -6.74 6.44
C TYR A 552 1.91 -5.80 7.64
N GLN A 553 2.99 -5.19 8.12
CA GLN A 553 2.95 -4.31 9.30
C GLN A 553 2.23 -2.99 9.03
N SER A 554 2.38 -2.44 7.82
CA SER A 554 1.68 -1.20 7.43
C SER A 554 0.15 -1.32 7.51
N LEU A 555 -0.41 -2.55 7.46
CA LEU A 555 -1.85 -2.78 7.61
C LEU A 555 -2.35 -2.63 9.05
N PHE A 556 -1.51 -2.96 10.03
CA PHE A 556 -1.88 -2.89 11.45
C PHE A 556 -1.75 -1.48 12.03
N GLN A 557 -0.87 -0.65 11.46
CA GLN A 557 -0.65 0.73 11.91
C GLN A 557 -1.59 1.75 11.24
N ALA A 558 -2.16 1.44 10.07
CA ALA A 558 -3.10 2.32 9.37
C ALA A 558 -4.37 2.73 10.17
N PRO A 559 -4.97 1.88 11.03
CA PRO A 559 -6.11 2.25 11.87
C PRO A 559 -5.73 3.15 13.06
N GLU A 560 -4.56 2.94 13.69
CA GLU A 560 -4.12 3.71 14.87
C GLU A 560 -3.82 5.17 14.50
N ILE A 561 -3.24 5.40 13.33
CA ILE A 561 -2.93 6.76 12.84
C ILE A 561 -4.21 7.49 12.42
N ARG A 562 -5.25 6.79 11.91
CA ARG A 562 -6.58 7.39 11.69
C ARG A 562 -7.27 7.80 13.00
N GLY A 563 -6.96 7.15 14.11
CA GLY A 563 -7.52 7.45 15.43
C GLY A 563 -6.91 8.68 16.11
N GLN A 564 -5.74 9.14 15.66
CA GLN A 564 -5.06 10.33 16.19
C GLN A 564 -5.32 11.62 15.39
N GLY A 565 -5.97 11.52 14.23
CA GLY A 565 -6.56 12.67 13.55
C GLY A 565 -7.88 13.06 14.22
N ASN A 566 -7.97 14.31 14.68
CA ASN A 566 -9.15 14.90 15.31
C ASN A 566 -10.48 14.40 14.68
N PRO A 567 -11.45 13.89 15.47
CA PRO A 567 -12.74 13.43 14.96
C PRO A 567 -13.72 14.59 14.61
N GLU A 568 -13.21 15.77 14.25
CA GLU A 568 -14.00 16.94 13.91
C GLU A 568 -13.72 17.41 12.48
N SER A 569 -14.20 16.65 11.50
CA SER A 569 -14.68 17.21 10.23
C SER A 569 -15.64 16.21 9.57
N THR A 570 -16.87 16.21 10.08
CA THR A 570 -18.07 15.71 9.38
C THR A 570 -18.38 16.52 8.14
#